data_AF-A0A2G6P9T8-F1
#
_entry.id   AF-A0A2G6P9T8-F1
#
_cell.length_a   1.000
_cell.length_b   1.000
_cell.length_c   1.000
_cell.angle_alpha   90.00
_cell.angle_beta   90.00
_cell.angle_gamma   90.00
#
_symmetry.space_group_name_H-M   'P 1'
#
loop_
_entity.id
_entity.type
_entity.pdbx_description
1 polymer ?
#
loop_
_entity_poly.entity_id
_entity_poly.type
_entity_poly.pdbx_seq_one_letter_code
_entity_poly.pdbx_strand_id
1 'polypeptide(L)'
;MKAAKLHIHGKLITENGRSALLLLDEEPAAKTEKSLYLRFALVIIGPGEHVMPAILLDDWGREIRGLKIYEFLRKYGNQFPRAEIFGFDMDGSETQLFVRSLELYNRLPCYAYTDVKQPLAEGLLVEAILLPDAQTDRVVRLAKAKDSGVKRPLRSAQVSWWKAPAATTTFDFPEPEDRL
;
A
#
# COMPACT_ATOMS: atom_id res chain seq x y z
N MET A 1 -10.71 15.96 -6.07
CA MET A 1 -9.77 15.41 -5.04
C MET A 1 -8.88 14.33 -5.68
N LYS A 2 -7.77 13.88 -5.08
CA LYS A 2 -6.99 12.73 -5.59
C LYS A 2 -6.55 11.84 -4.43
N ALA A 3 -6.77 10.53 -4.53
CA ALA A 3 -6.29 9.58 -3.53
C ALA A 3 -4.78 9.71 -3.33
N ALA A 4 -4.34 9.49 -2.09
CA ALA A 4 -2.95 9.44 -1.71
C ALA A 4 -2.22 8.33 -2.48
N LYS A 5 -0.97 8.59 -2.82
CA LYS A 5 -0.12 7.64 -3.56
C LYS A 5 1.34 7.82 -3.20
N LEU A 6 2.10 6.73 -3.35
CA LEU A 6 3.55 6.68 -3.28
C LEU A 6 4.09 6.34 -4.68
N HIS A 7 5.04 7.10 -5.19
CA HIS A 7 5.73 6.79 -6.44
C HIS A 7 6.98 5.97 -6.12
N ILE A 8 7.15 4.85 -6.81
CA ILE A 8 8.28 3.92 -6.67
C ILE A 8 8.79 3.50 -8.05
N HIS A 9 10.00 2.96 -8.13
CA HIS A 9 10.42 2.16 -9.28
C HIS A 9 10.33 0.68 -8.94
N GLY A 10 9.76 -0.08 -9.86
CA GLY A 10 9.60 -1.51 -9.66
C GLY A 10 9.13 -2.25 -10.89
N LYS A 11 8.87 -3.54 -10.70
CA LYS A 11 8.26 -4.41 -11.69
C LYS A 11 7.15 -5.21 -11.03
N LEU A 12 5.98 -5.25 -11.67
CA LEU A 12 4.92 -6.15 -11.27
C LEU A 12 5.13 -7.53 -11.90
N ILE A 13 5.02 -8.56 -11.07
CA ILE A 13 5.03 -9.96 -11.45
C ILE A 13 3.64 -10.48 -11.13
N THR A 14 2.90 -10.92 -12.15
CA THR A 14 1.53 -11.42 -11.97
C THR A 14 1.46 -12.86 -12.45
N GLU A 15 1.08 -13.77 -11.55
CA GLU A 15 0.92 -15.19 -11.81
C GLU A 15 -0.37 -15.67 -11.13
N ASN A 16 -1.18 -16.46 -11.84
CA ASN A 16 -2.42 -17.04 -11.32
C ASN A 16 -3.38 -16.02 -10.67
N GLY A 17 -3.44 -14.78 -11.21
CA GLY A 17 -4.29 -13.71 -10.69
C GLY A 17 -3.77 -13.01 -9.43
N ARG A 18 -2.58 -13.38 -8.95
CA ARG A 18 -1.91 -12.80 -7.78
C ARG A 18 -0.76 -11.90 -8.24
N SER A 19 -0.50 -10.81 -7.53
CA SER A 19 0.54 -9.84 -7.90
C SER A 19 1.61 -9.67 -6.82
N ALA A 20 2.86 -9.69 -7.27
CA ALA A 20 4.05 -9.39 -6.49
C ALA A 20 4.75 -8.16 -7.08
N LEU A 21 5.36 -7.35 -6.21
CA LEU A 21 6.14 -6.19 -6.58
C LEU A 21 7.62 -6.46 -6.33
N LEU A 22 8.43 -6.46 -7.39
CA LEU A 22 9.88 -6.31 -7.26
C LEU A 22 10.21 -4.82 -7.08
N LEU A 23 10.61 -4.43 -5.88
CA LEU A 23 10.86 -3.04 -5.51
C LEU A 23 12.31 -2.65 -5.85
N LEU A 24 12.50 -1.81 -6.87
CA LEU A 24 13.83 -1.39 -7.32
C LEU A 24 14.31 -0.10 -6.65
N ASP A 25 13.39 0.83 -6.42
CA ASP A 25 13.64 2.09 -5.70
C ASP A 25 12.36 2.53 -4.98
N GLU A 26 12.44 2.77 -3.67
CA GLU A 26 11.30 3.26 -2.87
C GLU A 26 11.04 4.76 -3.00
N GLU A 27 12.04 5.54 -3.42
CA GLU A 27 11.97 7.00 -3.48
C GLU A 27 12.67 7.54 -4.75
N PRO A 28 12.20 7.13 -5.94
CA PRO A 28 12.83 7.55 -7.19
C PRO A 28 12.73 9.06 -7.42
N ALA A 29 13.84 9.67 -7.84
CA ALA A 29 13.88 11.10 -8.15
C ALA A 29 13.14 11.48 -9.44
N ALA A 30 12.99 10.54 -10.39
CA ALA A 30 12.45 10.80 -11.72
C ALA A 30 11.40 9.76 -12.12
N LYS A 31 10.50 10.17 -13.02
CA LYS A 31 9.53 9.27 -13.66
C LYS A 31 10.16 8.60 -14.88
N THR A 32 10.15 7.28 -14.88
CA THR A 32 10.64 6.40 -15.95
C THR A 32 9.59 5.36 -16.30
N GLU A 33 9.88 4.49 -17.28
CA GLU A 33 9.10 3.30 -17.64
C GLU A 33 8.93 2.29 -16.50
N LYS A 34 9.79 2.37 -15.47
CA LYS A 34 9.71 1.53 -14.26
C LYS A 34 8.85 2.15 -13.17
N SER A 35 8.25 3.32 -13.43
CA SER A 35 7.42 4.01 -12.44
C SER A 35 6.16 3.22 -12.17
N LEU A 36 5.92 2.97 -10.89
CA LEU A 36 4.66 2.47 -10.37
C LEU A 36 4.14 3.43 -9.32
N TYR A 37 2.83 3.43 -9.15
CA TYR A 37 2.14 4.22 -8.15
C TYR A 37 1.45 3.27 -7.19
N LEU A 38 1.82 3.31 -5.91
CA LEU A 38 1.19 2.53 -4.88
C LEU A 38 0.14 3.36 -4.17
N ARG A 39 -1.02 2.76 -3.91
CA ARG A 39 -2.08 3.32 -3.06
C ARG A 39 -2.36 2.34 -1.94
N PHE A 40 -2.60 2.84 -0.74
CA PHE A 40 -2.83 2.03 0.44
C PHE A 40 -4.27 2.25 0.88
N ALA A 41 -5.08 1.18 0.85
CA ALA A 41 -6.45 1.28 1.31
C ALA A 41 -6.50 1.34 2.84
N LEU A 42 -7.46 2.11 3.35
CA LEU A 42 -7.99 1.98 4.70
C LEU A 42 -9.10 0.93 4.67
N VAL A 43 -9.31 0.22 5.77
CA VAL A 43 -10.31 -0.84 5.88
C VAL A 43 -11.43 -0.38 6.81
N ILE A 44 -12.68 -0.52 6.39
CA ILE A 44 -13.85 -0.19 7.23
C ILE A 44 -14.12 -1.33 8.22
N ILE A 45 -14.30 -1.01 9.51
CA ILE A 45 -14.67 -1.98 10.56
C ILE A 45 -16.04 -2.57 10.22
N GLY A 46 -16.11 -3.91 10.18
CA GLY A 46 -17.35 -4.63 9.88
C GLY A 46 -17.32 -5.19 8.45
N PRO A 47 -17.69 -4.42 7.41
CA PRO A 47 -17.79 -4.92 6.05
C PRO A 47 -16.43 -5.25 5.43
N GLY A 48 -15.33 -4.71 5.97
CA GLY A 48 -13.98 -4.95 5.46
C GLY A 48 -13.71 -4.27 4.11
N GLU A 49 -14.59 -3.36 3.69
CA GLU A 49 -14.45 -2.62 2.44
C GLU A 49 -13.23 -1.69 2.46
N HIS A 50 -12.67 -1.48 1.27
CA HIS A 50 -11.45 -0.73 1.06
C HIS A 50 -11.75 0.69 0.59
N VAL A 51 -11.13 1.66 1.27
CA VAL A 51 -11.27 3.08 0.95
C VAL A 51 -9.90 3.69 0.66
N MET A 52 -9.78 4.39 -0.45
CA MET A 52 -8.58 5.09 -0.87
C MET A 52 -8.59 6.52 -0.32
N PRO A 53 -7.84 6.83 0.75
CA PRO A 53 -7.91 8.14 1.38
C PRO A 53 -7.29 9.21 0.48
N ALA A 54 -7.85 10.41 0.52
CA ALA A 54 -7.34 11.55 -0.23
C ALA A 54 -7.09 12.77 0.65
N ILE A 55 -8.00 13.02 1.59
CA ILE A 55 -7.96 14.11 2.55
C ILE A 55 -8.39 13.58 3.92
N LEU A 56 -7.73 14.06 4.97
CA LEU A 56 -8.19 13.95 6.35
C LEU A 56 -8.43 15.36 6.90
N LEU A 57 -9.58 15.59 7.51
CA LEU A 57 -9.86 16.78 8.32
C LEU A 57 -9.89 16.37 9.80
N ASP A 58 -9.07 17.00 10.63
CA ASP A 58 -9.13 16.77 12.08
C ASP A 58 -10.27 17.56 12.73
N ASP A 59 -10.52 17.31 14.02
CA ASP A 59 -11.56 17.94 14.83
C ASP A 59 -11.46 19.49 14.90
N TRP A 60 -10.32 20.07 14.50
CA TRP A 60 -10.09 21.51 14.48
C TRP A 60 -10.11 22.09 13.05
N GLY A 61 -10.49 21.29 12.06
CA GLY A 61 -10.56 21.70 10.66
C GLY A 61 -9.20 21.76 9.97
N ARG A 62 -8.13 21.20 10.56
CA ARG A 62 -6.83 21.12 9.90
C ARG A 62 -6.87 20.05 8.83
N GLU A 63 -6.46 20.46 7.63
CA GLU A 63 -6.36 19.56 6.51
C GLU A 63 -5.02 18.81 6.45
N ILE A 64 -5.09 17.49 6.27
CA ILE A 64 -3.96 16.59 6.09
C ILE A 64 -4.14 15.82 4.78
N ARG A 65 -3.10 15.82 3.92
CA ARG A 65 -3.15 15.26 2.57
C ARG A 65 -1.99 14.29 2.31
N GLY A 66 -2.17 13.42 1.31
CA GLY A 66 -1.13 12.53 0.82
C GLY A 66 -0.71 11.49 1.87
N LEU A 67 0.56 11.08 1.86
CA LEU A 67 1.04 10.01 2.74
C LEU A 67 1.02 10.37 4.23
N LYS A 68 0.92 11.67 4.57
CA LYS A 68 0.79 12.16 5.96
C LYS A 68 -0.51 11.70 6.63
N ILE A 69 -1.53 11.32 5.85
CA ILE A 69 -2.78 10.75 6.38
C ILE A 69 -2.49 9.48 7.18
N TYR A 70 -1.66 8.57 6.64
CA TYR A 70 -1.32 7.31 7.33
C TYR A 70 -0.48 7.55 8.59
N GLU A 71 0.40 8.56 8.57
CA GLU A 71 1.17 8.96 9.75
C GLU A 71 0.25 9.49 10.86
N PHE A 72 -0.71 10.33 10.51
CA PHE A 72 -1.71 10.85 11.43
C PHE A 72 -2.56 9.72 12.02
N LEU A 73 -3.16 8.87 11.19
CA LEU A 73 -4.02 7.79 11.64
C LEU A 73 -3.29 6.84 12.59
N ARG A 74 -2.05 6.48 12.27
CA ARG A 74 -1.21 5.65 13.15
C ARG A 74 -0.93 6.31 14.50
N LYS A 75 -0.62 7.61 14.51
CA LYS A 75 -0.16 8.29 15.72
C LYS A 75 -1.32 8.78 16.59
N TYR A 76 -2.42 9.17 15.96
CA TYR A 76 -3.49 9.93 16.59
C TYR A 76 -4.89 9.38 16.29
N GLY A 77 -5.07 8.37 15.44
CA GLY A 77 -6.41 7.93 15.00
C GLY A 77 -7.39 7.65 16.15
N ASN A 78 -6.94 6.99 17.22
CA ASN A 78 -7.77 6.74 18.42
C ASN A 78 -8.13 8.01 19.22
N GLN A 79 -7.33 9.07 19.11
CA GLN A 79 -7.56 10.35 19.80
C GLN A 79 -8.50 11.27 19.00
N PHE A 80 -8.68 11.00 17.71
CA PHE A 80 -9.52 11.78 16.80
C PHE A 80 -10.58 10.91 16.12
N PRO A 81 -11.47 10.27 16.90
CA PRO A 81 -12.51 9.39 16.32
C PRO A 81 -13.51 10.13 15.44
N ARG A 82 -13.60 11.47 15.57
CA ARG A 82 -14.49 12.35 14.79
C ARG A 82 -13.79 13.04 13.62
N ALA A 83 -12.48 12.84 13.44
CA ALA A 83 -11.82 13.28 12.23
C ALA A 83 -12.46 12.59 11.02
N GLU A 84 -12.52 13.31 9.91
CA GLU A 84 -13.18 12.88 8.69
C GLU A 84 -12.14 12.49 7.65
N ILE A 85 -12.36 11.34 7.02
CA ILE A 85 -11.64 10.90 5.83
C ILE A 85 -12.55 11.15 4.64
N PHE A 86 -12.03 11.90 3.68
CA PHE A 86 -12.59 11.99 2.34
C PHE A 86 -11.70 11.18 1.41
N GLY A 87 -12.33 10.31 0.63
CA GLY A 87 -11.63 9.36 -0.20
C GLY A 87 -12.50 8.85 -1.32
N PHE A 88 -12.14 7.67 -1.78
CA PHE A 88 -12.85 6.98 -2.84
C PHE A 88 -13.00 5.51 -2.50
N ASP A 89 -14.15 4.93 -2.86
CA ASP A 89 -14.32 3.48 -2.85
C ASP A 89 -13.54 2.86 -4.03
N MET A 90 -13.48 1.53 -4.08
CA MET A 90 -12.70 0.82 -5.11
C MET A 90 -13.23 1.04 -6.54
N ASP A 91 -14.51 1.36 -6.69
CA ASP A 91 -15.12 1.72 -7.98
C ASP A 91 -14.79 3.16 -8.43
N GLY A 92 -14.21 3.99 -7.54
CA GLY A 92 -13.89 5.38 -7.78
C GLY A 92 -14.95 6.38 -7.32
N SER A 93 -16.05 5.94 -6.71
CA SER A 93 -17.07 6.80 -6.11
C SER A 93 -16.51 7.57 -4.91
N GLU A 94 -16.86 8.85 -4.77
CA GLU A 94 -16.43 9.65 -3.61
C GLU A 94 -17.14 9.18 -2.33
N THR A 95 -16.38 9.08 -1.23
CA THR A 95 -16.88 8.65 0.07
C THR A 95 -16.35 9.53 1.19
N GLN A 96 -17.12 9.61 2.27
CA GLN A 96 -16.78 10.34 3.49
C GLN A 96 -17.08 9.47 4.71
N LEU A 97 -16.08 9.31 5.57
CA LEU A 97 -16.16 8.44 6.74
C LEU A 97 -15.51 9.10 7.96
N PHE A 98 -15.99 8.78 9.14
CA PHE A 98 -15.27 9.11 10.37
C PHE A 98 -14.16 8.10 10.64
N VAL A 99 -13.04 8.56 11.23
CA VAL A 99 -11.91 7.71 11.62
C VAL A 99 -12.31 6.53 12.51
N ARG A 100 -13.30 6.71 13.41
CA ARG A 100 -13.84 5.62 14.25
C ARG A 100 -14.44 4.44 13.48
N SER A 101 -14.73 4.62 12.19
CA SER A 101 -15.29 3.58 11.32
C SER A 101 -14.20 2.73 10.67
N LEU A 102 -12.92 3.03 10.91
CA LEU A 102 -11.78 2.39 10.27
C LEU A 102 -11.07 1.42 11.21
N GLU A 103 -10.61 0.31 10.67
CA GLU A 103 -9.73 -0.61 11.36
C GLU A 103 -8.30 -0.04 11.35
N LEU A 104 -7.89 0.53 12.49
CA LEU A 104 -6.63 1.27 12.62
C LEU A 104 -5.41 0.38 12.88
N TYR A 105 -5.61 -0.89 13.25
CA TYR A 105 -4.54 -1.80 13.65
C TYR A 105 -4.13 -2.78 12.56
N ASN A 106 -4.94 -2.93 11.52
CA ASN A 106 -4.59 -3.78 10.38
C ASN A 106 -3.48 -3.18 9.53
N ARG A 107 -2.76 -4.06 8.83
CA ARG A 107 -1.89 -3.67 7.73
C ARG A 107 -2.75 -3.14 6.57
N LEU A 108 -2.17 -2.25 5.78
CA LEU A 108 -2.90 -1.54 4.72
C LEU A 108 -2.87 -2.35 3.42
N PRO A 109 -4.03 -2.77 2.86
CA PRO A 109 -4.07 -3.35 1.51
C PRO A 109 -3.38 -2.42 0.52
N CYS A 110 -2.46 -2.96 -0.29
CA CYS A 110 -1.62 -2.17 -1.19
C CYS A 110 -1.99 -2.46 -2.63
N TYR A 111 -2.31 -1.43 -3.39
CA TYR A 111 -2.65 -1.53 -4.80
C TYR A 111 -1.59 -0.84 -5.65
N ALA A 112 -1.15 -1.50 -6.71
CA ALA A 112 -0.19 -0.96 -7.66
C ALA A 112 -0.87 -0.56 -8.98
N TYR A 113 -0.39 0.55 -9.53
CA TYR A 113 -0.85 1.14 -10.77
C TYR A 113 0.36 1.49 -11.64
N THR A 114 0.25 1.27 -12.95
CA THR A 114 1.32 1.60 -13.92
C THR A 114 1.20 3.04 -14.42
N ASP A 115 0.00 3.63 -14.37
CA ASP A 115 -0.24 5.04 -14.67
C ASP A 115 -0.90 5.76 -13.47
N VAL A 116 -0.53 7.02 -13.29
CA VAL A 116 -1.09 7.91 -12.25
C VAL A 116 -2.57 8.25 -12.47
N LYS A 117 -3.04 8.14 -13.72
CA LYS A 117 -4.42 8.42 -14.15
C LYS A 117 -5.28 7.15 -14.26
N GLN A 118 -4.70 5.98 -14.03
CA GLN A 118 -5.42 4.72 -14.10
C GLN A 118 -6.60 4.73 -13.09
N PRO A 119 -7.80 4.25 -13.49
CA PRO A 119 -8.95 4.13 -12.59
C PRO A 119 -8.63 3.28 -11.36
N LEU A 120 -9.23 3.60 -10.21
CA LEU A 120 -8.98 2.87 -8.96
C LEU A 120 -9.38 1.39 -9.04
N ALA A 121 -10.44 1.07 -9.79
CA ALA A 121 -10.93 -0.28 -9.99
C ALA A 121 -9.93 -1.19 -10.72
N GLU A 122 -8.97 -0.62 -11.45
CA GLU A 122 -7.96 -1.37 -12.20
C GLU A 122 -6.66 -1.60 -11.41
N GLY A 123 -6.62 -1.17 -10.15
CA GLY A 123 -5.46 -1.38 -9.28
C GLY A 123 -5.21 -2.86 -9.01
N LEU A 124 -3.95 -3.29 -9.12
CA LEU A 124 -3.56 -4.66 -8.80
C LEU A 124 -3.22 -4.77 -7.32
N LEU A 125 -3.96 -5.62 -6.59
CA LEU A 125 -3.65 -5.91 -5.18
C LEU A 125 -2.31 -6.62 -5.08
N VAL A 126 -1.36 -6.00 -4.39
CA VAL A 126 -0.03 -6.54 -4.14
C VAL A 126 -0.09 -7.43 -2.91
N GLU A 127 0.33 -8.69 -3.06
CA GLU A 127 0.36 -9.68 -1.98
C GLU A 127 1.78 -9.95 -1.46
N ALA A 128 2.79 -9.66 -2.28
CA ALA A 128 4.20 -9.86 -1.95
C ALA A 128 5.06 -8.69 -2.44
N ILE A 129 6.04 -8.30 -1.63
CA ILE A 129 7.10 -7.38 -2.04
C ILE A 129 8.43 -8.12 -1.99
N LEU A 130 9.12 -8.13 -3.12
CA LEU A 130 10.45 -8.70 -3.32
C LEU A 130 11.47 -7.57 -3.30
N LEU A 131 12.45 -7.67 -2.40
CA LEU A 131 13.57 -6.75 -2.29
C LEU A 131 14.77 -7.36 -3.04
N PRO A 132 15.28 -6.67 -4.08
CA PRO A 132 16.50 -7.08 -4.75
C PRO A 132 17.66 -7.21 -3.76
N ASP A 133 18.29 -8.38 -3.73
CA ASP A 133 19.51 -8.62 -2.96
C ASP A 133 20.57 -9.25 -3.88
N ALA A 134 21.67 -8.53 -4.10
CA ALA A 134 22.76 -8.99 -4.96
C ALA A 134 23.50 -10.22 -4.39
N GLN A 135 23.34 -10.50 -3.08
CA GLN A 135 23.97 -11.62 -2.40
C GLN A 135 23.10 -12.87 -2.37
N THR A 136 21.89 -12.81 -2.95
CA THR A 136 20.95 -13.92 -2.97
C THR A 136 20.74 -14.43 -4.39
N ASP A 137 20.77 -15.75 -4.54
CA ASP A 137 20.51 -16.47 -5.79
C ASP A 137 19.09 -17.03 -5.86
N ARG A 138 18.36 -16.99 -4.74
CA ARG A 138 17.00 -17.54 -4.61
C ARG A 138 16.08 -16.61 -3.82
N VAL A 139 14.77 -16.83 -3.97
CA VAL A 139 13.76 -16.06 -3.24
C VAL A 139 13.66 -16.57 -1.80
N VAL A 140 13.79 -15.67 -0.82
CA VAL A 140 13.80 -16.00 0.62
C VAL A 140 12.85 -15.09 1.38
N ARG A 141 11.96 -15.67 2.20
CA ARG A 141 11.00 -14.92 3.01
C ARG A 141 11.71 -14.15 4.13
N LEU A 142 11.31 -12.89 4.33
CA LEU A 142 11.68 -12.11 5.51
C LEU A 142 10.70 -12.37 6.64
N ALA A 143 11.23 -12.66 7.83
CA ALA A 143 10.43 -12.94 9.01
C ALA A 143 9.61 -11.73 9.48
N LYS A 144 10.16 -10.51 9.36
CA LYS A 144 9.50 -9.29 9.82
C LYS A 144 9.62 -8.17 8.80
N ALA A 145 8.53 -7.43 8.60
CA ALA A 145 8.49 -6.25 7.73
C ALA A 145 9.50 -5.16 8.14
N LYS A 146 9.94 -5.12 9.41
CA LYS A 146 10.97 -4.16 9.86
C LYS A 146 12.36 -4.46 9.27
N ASP A 147 12.61 -5.71 8.88
CA ASP A 147 13.90 -6.17 8.37
C ASP A 147 14.04 -5.85 6.87
N SER A 148 13.01 -5.29 6.23
CA SER A 148 13.06 -4.84 4.84
C SER A 148 13.88 -3.56 4.63
N GLY A 149 14.12 -2.77 5.69
CA GLY A 149 14.72 -1.44 5.58
C GLY A 149 13.80 -0.36 4.98
N VAL A 150 12.61 -0.74 4.49
CA VAL A 150 11.67 0.15 3.80
C VAL A 150 10.95 1.10 4.76
N LYS A 151 10.67 2.31 4.28
CA LYS A 151 9.97 3.36 5.05
C LYS A 151 8.45 3.15 5.08
N ARG A 152 7.77 3.84 6.00
CA ARG A 152 6.30 3.91 6.01
C ARG A 152 5.80 4.93 4.98
N PRO A 153 4.58 4.77 4.42
CA PRO A 153 3.58 3.73 4.75
C PRO A 153 3.81 2.36 4.11
N LEU A 154 4.76 2.23 3.17
CA LEU A 154 5.01 0.97 2.45
C LEU A 154 5.32 -0.20 3.38
N ARG A 155 6.12 0.01 4.44
CA ARG A 155 6.37 -1.00 5.48
C ARG A 155 5.11 -1.51 6.20
N SER A 156 4.04 -0.71 6.23
CA SER A 156 2.75 -1.09 6.84
C SER A 156 1.81 -1.80 5.85
N ALA A 157 2.24 -2.05 4.61
CA ALA A 157 1.43 -2.75 3.62
C ALA A 157 1.08 -4.18 4.06
N GLN A 158 -0.12 -4.64 3.70
CA GLN A 158 -0.59 -6.00 3.92
C GLN A 158 0.01 -6.94 2.87
N VAL A 159 1.31 -7.17 3.00
CA VAL A 159 2.11 -7.98 2.08
C VAL A 159 3.00 -8.95 2.85
N SER A 160 3.39 -10.01 2.17
CA SER A 160 4.55 -10.83 2.54
C SER A 160 5.84 -10.16 2.02
N TRP A 161 6.90 -10.20 2.82
CA TRP A 161 8.18 -9.57 2.49
C TRP A 161 9.22 -10.62 2.15
N TRP A 162 10.00 -10.37 1.09
CA TRP A 162 10.96 -11.33 0.57
C TRP A 162 12.24 -10.64 0.10
N LYS A 163 13.34 -11.38 0.09
CA LYS A 163 14.53 -11.07 -0.70
C LYS A 163 14.51 -11.89 -1.97
N ALA A 164 14.96 -11.31 -3.07
CA ALA A 164 15.01 -12.01 -4.35
C ALA A 164 16.18 -11.47 -5.21
N PRO A 165 16.69 -12.25 -6.18
CA PRO A 165 17.62 -11.73 -7.18
C PRO A 165 17.01 -10.54 -7.94
N ALA A 166 17.82 -9.55 -8.32
CA ALA A 166 17.34 -8.38 -9.08
C ALA A 166 16.74 -8.74 -10.45
N ALA A 167 17.14 -9.89 -11.02
CA ALA A 167 16.65 -10.40 -12.30
C ALA A 167 15.36 -11.23 -12.19
N THR A 168 14.73 -11.29 -11.01
CA THR A 168 13.52 -12.10 -10.79
C THR A 168 12.39 -11.71 -11.74
N THR A 169 11.87 -12.68 -12.49
CA THR A 169 10.78 -12.48 -13.45
C THR A 169 9.52 -13.26 -13.09
N THR A 170 9.65 -14.28 -12.24
CA THR A 170 8.57 -15.13 -11.76
C THR A 170 8.57 -15.19 -10.24
N PHE A 171 7.43 -15.48 -9.63
CA PHE A 171 7.31 -15.63 -8.19
C PHE A 171 6.22 -16.63 -7.83
N ASP A 172 6.65 -17.75 -7.25
CA ASP A 172 5.74 -18.73 -6.69
C ASP A 172 5.21 -18.22 -5.35
N PHE A 173 3.90 -17.99 -5.30
CA PHE A 173 3.30 -17.41 -4.13
C PHE A 173 3.03 -18.50 -3.08
N PRO A 174 3.37 -18.28 -1.80
CA PRO A 174 3.00 -19.23 -0.76
C PRO A 174 1.49 -19.39 -0.65
N GLU A 175 1.08 -20.56 -0.15
CA GLU A 175 -0.31 -20.88 0.17
C GLU A 175 -0.89 -19.88 1.19
N PRO A 176 -2.21 -19.61 1.16
CA PRO A 176 -2.85 -18.57 1.99
C PRO A 176 -2.72 -18.76 3.51
N GLU A 177 -2.46 -19.97 3.99
CA GLU A 177 -2.41 -20.30 5.44
C GLU A 177 -1.22 -19.66 6.17
N ASP A 178 -0.22 -19.17 5.43
CA ASP A 178 1.00 -18.56 5.95
C ASP A 178 0.86 -17.07 6.37
N ARG A 179 -0.37 -16.56 6.53
CA ARG A 179 -0.70 -15.12 6.68
C ARG A 179 -1.08 -14.67 8.10
N LEU A 180 -0.52 -15.30 9.13
CA LEU A 180 -0.68 -14.86 10.55
C LEU A 180 0.39 -13.84 10.95
#